data_AF-A0A3A5IAB5-F1
#
_entry.id   AF-A0A3A5IAB5-F1
#
_cell.length_a   1.000
_cell.length_b   1.000
_cell.length_c   1.000
_cell.angle_alpha   90.00
_cell.angle_beta   90.00
_cell.angle_gamma   90.00
#
_symmetry.space_group_name_H-M   'P 1'
#
loop_
_entity.id
_entity.type
_entity.pdbx_description
1 polymer ?
#
loop_
_entity_poly.entity_id
_entity_poly.type
_entity_poly.pdbx_seq_one_letter_code
_entity_poly.pdbx_strand_id
1 'polypeptide(L)'
;MEIHITEQAAGKLSDKLGGGKYLKLYYDTEGCGCGVNGIPTLWITTEVSAGDVEIQTNAMSVYVEKSQMLFYADRLTIGLSGANHYRLSSPGEILNGRMNIVNHS
;
A
#
# COMPACT_ATOMS: atom_id res chain seq x y z
N MET A 1 -12.03 -1.09 6.31
CA MET A 1 -10.56 -1.12 6.28
C MET A 1 -10.00 0.05 7.07
N GLU A 2 -9.01 -0.23 7.91
CA GLU A 2 -8.19 0.68 8.68
C GLU A 2 -6.72 0.38 8.37
N ILE A 3 -5.92 1.42 8.14
CA ILE A 3 -4.49 1.28 7.86
C ILE A 3 -3.71 2.11 8.88
N HIS A 4 -2.80 1.45 9.59
CA HIS A 4 -1.80 2.09 10.45
C HIS A 4 -0.44 2.08 9.75
N ILE A 5 0.26 3.21 9.76
CA ILE A 5 1.62 3.34 9.22
C ILE A 5 2.57 3.56 10.40
N THR A 6 3.57 2.69 10.56
CA THR A 6 4.54 2.87 11.63
C THR A 6 5.36 4.14 11.40
N GLU A 7 5.80 4.79 12.48
CA GLU A 7 6.56 6.04 12.41
C GLU A 7 7.77 5.97 11.45
N GLN A 8 8.52 4.87 11.50
CA GLN A 8 9.67 4.66 10.62
C GLN A 8 9.27 4.54 9.14
N ALA A 9 8.15 3.87 8.85
CA ALA A 9 7.64 3.76 7.49
C ALA A 9 7.10 5.12 6.99
N ALA A 10 6.38 5.85 7.85
CA ALA A 10 5.88 7.18 7.55
C ALA A 10 7.01 8.14 7.19
N GLY A 11 8.10 8.16 7.98
CA GLY A 11 9.28 8.99 7.68
C GLY A 11 9.84 8.72 6.28
N LYS A 12 10.08 7.45 5.92
CA LYS A 12 10.60 7.08 4.59
C LYS A 12 9.62 7.33 3.45
N LEU A 13 8.31 7.24 3.70
CA LEU A 13 7.29 7.52 2.70
C LEU A 13 7.19 9.02 2.43
N SER A 14 7.23 9.85 3.48
CA SER A 14 7.23 11.31 3.36
C SER A 14 8.39 11.81 2.52
N ASP A 15 9.58 11.23 2.65
CA ASP A 15 10.75 11.59 1.83
C ASP A 15 10.54 11.30 0.32
N LYS A 16 9.66 10.33 -0.01
CA LYS A 16 9.38 9.92 -1.39
C LYS A 16 8.14 10.62 -1.97
N LEU A 17 7.19 10.99 -1.11
CA LEU A 17 5.97 11.68 -1.47
C LEU A 17 6.23 13.19 -1.55
N GLY A 18 6.58 13.65 -2.75
CA GLY A 18 6.59 15.07 -3.09
C GLY A 18 5.17 15.60 -3.32
N GLY A 19 5.04 16.92 -3.48
CA GLY A 19 3.76 17.57 -3.79
C GLY A 19 3.13 17.01 -5.07
N GLY A 20 1.81 16.81 -5.05
CA GLY A 20 1.04 16.30 -6.19
C GLY A 20 1.16 14.79 -6.43
N LYS A 21 1.74 14.04 -5.48
CA LYS A 21 1.80 12.58 -5.53
C LYS A 21 0.91 11.96 -4.45
N TYR A 22 0.36 10.80 -4.78
CA TYR A 22 -0.50 9.99 -3.93
C TYR A 22 0.18 8.66 -3.64
N LEU A 23 -0.02 8.16 -2.42
CA LEU A 23 0.35 6.81 -2.05
C LEU A 23 -0.86 5.89 -2.27
N LYS A 24 -0.69 4.85 -3.08
CA LYS A 24 -1.71 3.85 -3.35
C LYS A 24 -1.26 2.48 -2.88
N LEU A 25 -2.10 1.76 -2.15
CA LEU A 25 -1.91 0.34 -1.88
C LEU A 25 -2.63 -0.43 -2.98
N TYR A 26 -1.85 -1.13 -3.79
CA TYR A 26 -2.32 -1.85 -4.97
C TYR A 26 -2.13 -3.35 -4.79
N TYR A 27 -3.11 -4.13 -5.24
CA TYR A 27 -3.08 -5.58 -5.26
C TYR A 27 -2.62 -6.05 -6.64
N ASP A 28 -1.31 -6.30 -6.78
CA ASP A 28 -0.71 -6.61 -8.06
C ASP A 28 -0.98 -8.06 -8.48
N THR A 29 -1.84 -8.24 -9.48
CA THR A 29 -2.18 -9.55 -10.03
C THR A 29 -1.40 -9.90 -11.30
N GLU A 30 -0.54 -9.00 -11.81
CA GLU A 30 0.19 -9.26 -13.05
C GLU A 30 1.21 -10.40 -12.88
N GLY A 31 1.34 -11.25 -13.91
CA GLY A 31 2.33 -12.34 -13.92
C GLY A 31 1.97 -13.59 -13.11
N CYS A 32 0.81 -13.67 -12.44
CA CYS A 32 0.46 -14.82 -11.60
C CYS A 32 -0.25 -15.99 -12.33
N GLY A 33 -0.58 -15.86 -13.62
CA GLY A 33 -1.12 -16.95 -14.46
C GLY A 33 -2.53 -17.45 -14.12
N CYS A 34 -2.97 -17.26 -12.87
CA CYS A 34 -4.31 -17.47 -12.34
C CYS A 34 -4.62 -16.24 -11.48
N GLY A 35 -5.57 -15.39 -11.88
CA GLY A 35 -5.80 -14.03 -11.37
C GLY A 35 -6.22 -13.84 -9.89
N VAL A 36 -5.83 -14.75 -8.99
CA VAL A 36 -6.16 -14.74 -7.56
C VAL A 36 -4.94 -14.71 -6.62
N ASN A 37 -3.72 -14.74 -7.16
CA ASN A 37 -2.47 -14.73 -6.36
C ASN A 37 -1.81 -13.36 -6.34
N GLY A 38 -2.58 -12.28 -6.15
CA GLY A 38 -1.98 -10.95 -6.20
C GLY A 38 -1.07 -10.66 -5.00
N ILE A 39 -0.08 -9.80 -5.22
CA ILE A 39 0.89 -9.39 -4.20
C ILE A 39 0.66 -7.91 -3.87
N PRO A 40 0.38 -7.57 -2.60
CA PRO A 40 0.29 -6.17 -2.19
C PRO A 40 1.56 -5.38 -2.48
N THR A 41 1.42 -4.23 -3.13
CA THR A 41 2.52 -3.34 -3.54
C THR A 41 2.14 -1.89 -3.25
N LEU A 42 3.11 -1.05 -2.88
CA LEU A 42 2.91 0.39 -2.76
C LEU A 42 3.22 1.08 -4.08
N TRP A 43 2.33 1.96 -4.51
CA TRP A 43 2.52 2.82 -5.66
C TRP A 43 2.61 4.27 -5.22
N ILE A 44 3.53 4.99 -5.84
CA ILE A 44 3.57 6.45 -5.85
C ILE A 44 3.05 6.87 -7.21
N THR A 45 1.95 7.61 -7.24
CA THR A 45 1.30 8.01 -8.50
C THR A 45 0.88 9.47 -8.47
N THR A 46 0.71 10.08 -9.63
CA THR A 46 0.16 11.44 -9.78
C THR A 46 -1.35 11.43 -10.05
N GLU A 47 -1.95 10.25 -10.17
CA GLU A 47 -3.36 10.09 -10.54
C GLU A 47 -4.12 9.23 -9.54
N VAL A 48 -5.35 9.64 -9.26
CA VAL A 48 -6.32 8.83 -8.52
C VAL A 48 -7.55 8.67 -9.40
N SER A 49 -8.03 7.44 -9.51
CA SER A 49 -9.19 7.10 -10.33
C SER A 49 -10.49 7.28 -9.55
N ALA A 50 -11.63 7.39 -10.24
CA ALA A 50 -12.94 7.48 -9.59
C ALA A 50 -13.30 6.22 -8.76
N GLY A 51 -12.62 5.10 -9.01
CA GLY A 51 -12.77 3.86 -8.25
C GLY A 51 -11.91 3.80 -6.99
N ASP A 52 -11.01 4.76 -6.79
CA ASP A 52 -10.15 4.81 -5.62
C ASP A 52 -10.88 5.41 -4.41
N VAL A 53 -10.69 4.78 -3.26
CA VAL A 53 -11.16 5.25 -1.97
C VAL A 53 -9.95 5.78 -1.19
N GLU A 54 -10.06 7.00 -0.69
CA GLU A 54 -9.06 7.57 0.20
C GLU A 54 -9.26 7.02 1.62
N ILE A 55 -8.20 6.42 2.17
CA ILE A 55 -8.16 5.95 3.55
C ILE A 55 -7.25 6.90 4.33
N GLN A 56 -7.86 7.67 5.23
CA GLN A 56 -7.15 8.50 6.19
C GLN A 56 -6.45 7.61 7.22
N THR A 57 -5.13 7.76 7.36
CA THR A 57 -4.31 7.00 8.33
C THR A 57 -3.77 7.93 9.41
N ASN A 58 -2.95 7.38 10.32
CA ASN A 58 -2.26 8.16 11.33
C ASN A 58 -1.11 9.04 10.80
N ALA A 59 -0.73 8.95 9.52
CA ALA A 59 0.42 9.68 8.98
C ALA A 59 0.15 10.38 7.64
N MET A 60 -0.55 9.74 6.72
CA MET A 60 -0.85 10.27 5.37
C MET A 60 -2.01 9.49 4.75
N SER A 61 -2.68 10.06 3.75
CA SER A 61 -3.69 9.34 2.99
C SER A 61 -3.09 8.16 2.22
N VAL A 62 -3.78 7.03 2.22
CA VAL A 62 -3.51 5.88 1.35
C VAL A 62 -4.73 5.64 0.49
N TYR A 63 -4.54 5.60 -0.83
CA TYR A 63 -5.59 5.29 -1.78
C TYR A 63 -5.64 3.78 -2.02
N VAL A 64 -6.85 3.23 -2.16
CA VAL A 64 -7.07 1.82 -2.48
C VAL A 64 -8.21 1.74 -3.48
N GLU A 65 -8.06 0.95 -4.54
CA GLU A 65 -9.18 0.72 -5.45
C GLU A 65 -10.28 -0.05 -4.72
N LYS A 66 -11.53 0.43 -4.79
CA LYS A 66 -12.66 -0.13 -4.05
C LYS A 66 -12.85 -1.63 -4.28
N SER A 67 -12.63 -2.09 -5.50
CA SER A 67 -12.73 -3.51 -5.89
C SER A 67 -11.65 -4.37 -5.22
N GLN A 68 -10.45 -3.81 -4.97
CA GLN A 68 -9.32 -4.53 -4.39
C GLN A 68 -9.38 -4.62 -2.87
N MET A 69 -10.22 -3.80 -2.22
CA MET A 69 -10.39 -3.82 -0.77
C MET A 69 -10.80 -5.20 -0.23
N LEU A 70 -11.50 -6.02 -1.03
CA LEU A 70 -11.93 -7.37 -0.66
C LEU A 70 -10.77 -8.38 -0.52
N PHE A 71 -9.59 -8.08 -1.06
CA PHE A 71 -8.40 -8.92 -0.95
C PHE A 71 -7.58 -8.63 0.32
N TYR A 72 -7.99 -7.64 1.11
CA TYR A 72 -7.27 -7.20 2.28
C TYR A 72 -8.07 -7.42 3.56
N ALA A 73 -7.35 -7.59 4.67
CA ALA A 73 -7.95 -7.63 5.99
C ALA A 73 -8.50 -6.25 6.42
N ASP A 74 -9.44 -6.25 7.36
CA ASP A 74 -10.04 -5.02 7.87
C ASP A 74 -9.04 -4.08 8.57
N ARG A 75 -7.99 -4.63 9.18
CA ARG A 75 -6.92 -3.87 9.83
C ARG A 75 -5.58 -4.24 9.23
N LEU A 76 -4.86 -3.23 8.77
CA LEU A 76 -3.56 -3.36 8.15
C LEU A 76 -2.51 -2.50 8.86
N THR A 77 -1.26 -2.94 8.78
CA THR A 77 -0.10 -2.18 9.20
C THR A 77 0.92 -2.13 8.07
N ILE A 78 1.30 -0.91 7.67
CA ILE A 78 2.43 -0.64 6.79
C ILE A 78 3.63 -0.32 7.66
N GLY A 79 4.62 -1.21 7.63
CA GLY A 79 5.88 -1.09 8.37
C GLY A 79 7.09 -1.17 7.46
N LEU A 80 8.28 -1.24 8.07
CA LEU A 80 9.53 -1.52 7.36
C LEU A 80 9.94 -2.99 7.51
N SER A 81 10.60 -3.50 6.47
CA SER A 81 11.28 -4.78 6.46
C SER A 81 12.72 -4.54 6.01
N GLY A 82 13.57 -4.22 6.98
CA GLY A 82 14.96 -3.83 6.73
C GLY A 82 15.09 -2.40 6.16
N ALA A 83 16.22 -2.14 5.51
CA ALA A 83 16.58 -0.78 5.08
C ALA A 83 15.79 -0.30 3.85
N ASN A 84 15.39 -1.18 2.94
CA ASN A 84 14.89 -0.78 1.61
C ASN A 84 13.50 -1.31 1.26
N HIS A 85 12.89 -2.15 2.09
CA HIS A 85 11.58 -2.70 1.82
C HIS A 85 10.57 -2.27 2.88
N TYR A 86 9.31 -2.21 2.46
CA TYR A 86 8.18 -2.10 3.35
C TYR A 86 7.65 -3.49 3.68
N ARG A 87 6.74 -3.55 4.65
CA ARG A 87 5.96 -4.74 4.97
C ARG A 87 4.51 -4.34 5.10
N LEU A 88 3.63 -5.18 4.57
CA LEU A 88 2.21 -5.16 4.87
C LEU A 88 1.86 -6.38 5.73
N SER A 89 1.17 -6.15 6.83
CA SER A 89 0.64 -7.22 7.68
C SER A 89 -0.74 -6.86 8.22
N SER A 90 -1.52 -7.89 8.54
CA SER A 90 -2.69 -7.79 9.41
C SER A 90 -2.32 -8.26 10.82
N PRO A 91 -3.25 -8.24 11.80
CA PRO A 91 -3.00 -8.85 13.10
C PRO A 91 -2.67 -10.35 13.05
N GLY A 92 -3.13 -11.07 12.02
CA GLY A 92 -3.00 -12.53 11.93
C GLY A 92 -1.88 -13.02 11.03
N GLU A 93 -1.39 -12.20 10.09
CA GLU A 93 -0.44 -12.67 9.07
C GLU A 93 0.38 -11.55 8.42
N ILE A 94 1.44 -11.96 7.73
CA ILE A 94 2.22 -11.10 6.84
C ILE A 94 1.68 -11.26 5.43
N LEU A 95 1.04 -10.21 4.91
CA LEU A 95 0.48 -10.20 3.56
C LEU A 95 1.56 -9.96 2.50
N ASN A 96 2.55 -9.13 2.81
CA ASN A 96 3.77 -9.03 2.03
C ASN A 96 4.95 -8.59 2.93
N GLY A 97 5.94 -9.46 3.11
CA GLY A 97 7.10 -9.21 3.96
C GLY A 97 8.22 -8.40 3.30
N ARG A 98 8.19 -8.23 1.98
CA ARG A 98 9.17 -7.45 1.20
C ARG A 98 8.43 -6.61 0.16
N MET A 99 7.50 -5.80 0.66
CA MET A 99 6.65 -4.96 -0.17
C MET A 99 7.47 -3.87 -0.84
N ASN A 100 7.42 -3.85 -2.17
CA ASN A 100 8.08 -2.85 -2.98
C ASN A 100 7.28 -1.55 -3.01
N ILE A 101 7.98 -0.46 -3.28
CA ILE A 101 7.38 0.82 -3.66
C ILE A 101 7.77 1.13 -5.10
N VAL A 102 6.79 1.41 -5.94
CA VAL A 102 6.97 1.62 -7.40
C VAL A 102 6.43 2.99 -7.76
N ASN A 103 7.15 3.72 -8.62
CA ASN A 103 6.59 4.93 -9.24
C ASN A 103 5.70 4.49 -10.40
N HIS A 104 4.41 4.81 -10.32
CA HIS A 104 3.42 4.49 -11.34
C HIS A 104 2.87 5.80 -11.89
N SER A 105 3.32 6.14 -13.10
CA SER A 105 2.98 7.37 -13.83
C SER A 105 2.01 7.10 -14.95
#